data_AF-A0A3D2CJK9-F1
#
_entry.id   AF-A0A3D2CJK9-F1
#
_cell.length_a   1.000
_cell.length_b   1.000
_cell.length_c   1.000
_cell.angle_alpha   90.00
_cell.angle_beta   90.00
_cell.angle_gamma   90.00
#
_symmetry.space_group_name_H-M   'P 1'
#
loop_
_entity.id
_entity.type
_entity.pdbx_description
1 polymer ?
#
loop_
_entity_poly.entity_id
_entity_poly.type
_entity_poly.pdbx_seq_one_letter_code
_entity_poly.pdbx_strand_id
1 'polypeptide(L)'
;PYDQLSTFEAVVLDASGAVTGFDDLVWTTDGSTWTETGESFESDGLDVGTQTITVVASLPDGTVLRSSVGGVKVQHPNTGTYVGNLAVDLAGEFNEFPINAACIGSAIMTVDAYGETAVGDSKCVVSLLGFSTEALHVFDFAVEDSSVAGDVALDLSFFQLDFEVEGSLGGETLTAEWATDYGGFLTIDGSLDLVRVTTEVYETE
;
A
#
# COMPACT_ATOMS: atom_id res chain seq x y z
N PRO A 1 2.69 8.50 10.90
CA PRO A 1 2.78 7.68 9.66
C PRO A 1 4.14 6.97 9.65
N TYR A 2 4.28 5.86 8.93
CA TYR A 2 5.61 5.26 8.73
C TYR A 2 6.52 6.24 7.96
N ASP A 3 7.80 6.26 8.31
CA ASP A 3 8.84 7.10 7.71
C ASP A 3 8.51 8.62 7.70
N GLN A 4 7.71 9.07 8.67
CA GLN A 4 7.40 10.48 8.88
C GLN A 4 7.52 10.85 10.35
N LEU A 5 8.09 12.03 10.60
CA LEU A 5 8.19 12.59 11.94
C LEU A 5 6.81 12.67 12.60
N SER A 6 6.71 12.06 13.76
CA SER A 6 5.56 12.14 14.65
C SER A 6 5.99 12.78 15.97
N THR A 7 5.15 13.65 16.52
CA THR A 7 5.41 14.31 17.80
C THR A 7 4.93 13.44 18.96
N PHE A 8 5.79 13.22 19.94
CA PHE A 8 5.52 12.47 21.17
C PHE A 8 5.62 13.42 22.36
N GLU A 9 4.60 13.43 23.20
CA GLU A 9 4.56 14.30 24.38
C GLU A 9 3.98 13.57 25.58
N ALA A 10 4.66 13.69 26.73
CA ALA A 10 4.15 13.26 28.01
C ALA A 10 4.52 14.27 29.08
N VAL A 11 3.63 14.43 30.05
CA VAL A 11 3.82 15.34 31.19
C VAL A 11 3.66 14.56 32.48
N VAL A 12 4.49 14.89 33.46
CA VAL A 12 4.32 14.41 34.84
C VAL A 12 3.53 15.46 35.60
N LEU A 13 2.45 15.03 36.26
CA LEU A 13 1.62 15.90 37.09
C LEU A 13 1.94 15.69 38.57
N ASP A 14 2.04 16.79 39.32
CA ASP A 14 2.14 16.72 40.78
C ASP A 14 0.80 16.38 41.45
N ALA A 15 0.79 16.28 42.78
CA ALA A 15 -0.42 15.97 43.54
C ALA A 15 -1.53 17.03 43.43
N SER A 16 -1.21 18.24 42.98
CA SER A 16 -2.17 19.32 42.72
C SER A 16 -2.69 19.33 41.28
N GLY A 17 -2.11 18.50 40.40
CA GLY A 17 -2.39 18.45 38.97
C GLY A 17 -1.57 19.44 38.14
N ALA A 18 -0.55 20.07 38.72
CA ALA A 18 0.34 20.97 38.00
C ALA A 18 1.42 20.17 37.25
N VAL A 19 1.75 20.61 36.02
CA VAL A 19 2.83 20.03 35.23
C VAL A 19 4.17 20.28 35.94
N THR A 20 4.92 19.21 36.12
CA THR A 20 6.29 19.23 36.62
C THR A 20 7.20 18.81 35.46
N GLY A 21 8.19 19.64 35.14
CA GLY A 21 9.20 19.28 34.13
C GLY A 21 9.94 18.02 34.58
N PHE A 22 9.99 17.02 33.69
CA PHE A 22 10.60 15.72 33.99
C PHE A 22 11.22 15.14 32.73
N ASP A 23 12.52 15.37 32.55
CA ASP A 23 13.23 15.04 31.31
C ASP A 23 13.56 13.53 31.20
N ASP A 24 13.58 12.80 32.31
CA ASP A 24 13.94 11.37 32.38
C ASP A 24 12.76 10.44 32.05
N LEU A 25 11.87 10.86 31.14
CA LEU A 25 10.82 10.03 30.59
C LEU A 25 11.41 9.07 29.56
N VAL A 26 11.18 7.77 29.75
CA VAL A 26 11.64 6.73 28.82
C VAL A 26 10.46 6.18 28.03
N TRP A 27 10.54 6.27 26.71
CA TRP A 27 9.55 5.80 25.76
C TRP A 27 10.00 4.47 25.15
N THR A 28 9.05 3.56 24.99
CA THR A 28 9.25 2.21 24.43
C THR A 28 8.01 1.78 23.68
N THR A 29 8.15 0.76 22.84
CA THR A 29 7.03 0.10 22.15
C THR A 29 7.15 -1.42 22.30
N ASP A 30 6.05 -2.15 22.15
CA ASP A 30 6.03 -3.61 22.06
C ASP A 30 6.24 -4.13 20.62
N GLY A 31 6.20 -3.24 19.63
CA GLY A 31 6.33 -3.58 18.21
C GLY A 31 7.78 -3.66 17.69
N SER A 32 8.76 -3.10 18.40
CA SER A 32 10.15 -3.04 17.94
C SER A 32 11.13 -2.78 19.09
N THR A 33 12.41 -2.59 18.79
CA THR A 33 13.43 -2.16 19.76
C THR A 33 13.51 -0.64 19.93
N TRP A 34 12.55 0.11 19.39
CA TRP A 34 12.54 1.58 19.48
C TRP A 34 12.46 2.05 20.94
N THR A 35 13.33 3.02 21.26
CA THR A 35 13.36 3.66 22.56
C THR A 35 13.84 5.10 22.42
N GLU A 36 13.18 6.00 23.14
CA GLU A 36 13.49 7.42 23.14
C GLU A 36 13.40 7.98 24.56
N THR A 37 13.97 9.17 24.77
CA THR A 37 13.93 9.86 26.07
C THR A 37 13.53 11.32 25.93
N GLY A 38 12.74 11.81 26.87
CA GLY A 38 12.35 13.23 26.96
C GLY A 38 10.85 13.45 27.13
N GLU A 39 10.48 14.66 27.52
CA GLU A 39 9.09 15.10 27.69
C GLU A 39 8.37 15.41 26.37
N SER A 40 9.12 15.89 25.38
CA SER A 40 8.63 16.21 24.04
C SER A 40 9.75 16.01 23.02
N PHE A 41 9.46 15.27 21.95
CA PHE A 41 10.38 15.04 20.84
C PHE A 41 9.63 14.65 19.56
N GLU A 42 10.34 14.72 18.43
CA GLU A 42 9.88 14.19 17.16
C GLU A 42 10.68 12.93 16.83
N SER A 43 10.01 11.89 16.36
CA SER A 43 10.65 10.64 15.91
C SER A 43 9.86 10.02 14.77
N ASP A 44 10.59 9.43 13.83
CA ASP A 44 10.11 8.57 12.73
C ASP A 44 10.51 7.10 12.94
N GLY A 45 11.18 6.78 14.05
CA GLY A 45 11.81 5.47 14.27
C GLY A 45 10.86 4.32 14.65
N LEU A 46 9.55 4.52 14.56
CA LEU A 46 8.58 3.45 14.80
C LEU A 46 8.46 2.59 13.53
N ASP A 47 8.60 1.27 13.72
CA ASP A 47 8.38 0.31 12.64
C ASP A 47 6.89 0.13 12.35
N VAL A 48 6.60 -0.40 11.17
CA VAL A 48 5.25 -0.74 10.72
C VAL A 48 4.61 -1.76 11.66
N GLY A 49 3.31 -1.58 11.92
CA GLY A 49 2.52 -2.51 12.73
C GLY A 49 1.52 -1.81 13.64
N THR A 50 0.80 -2.63 14.41
CA THR A 50 -0.07 -2.14 15.49
C THR A 50 0.61 -2.41 16.82
N GLN A 51 0.87 -1.35 17.57
CA GLN A 51 1.71 -1.42 18.76
C GLN A 51 1.17 -0.60 19.93
N THR A 52 1.71 -0.90 21.11
CA THR A 52 1.48 -0.18 22.36
C THR A 52 2.69 0.67 22.69
N ILE A 53 2.51 1.99 22.66
CA ILE A 53 3.54 2.94 23.07
C ILE A 53 3.44 3.14 24.58
N THR A 54 4.53 2.94 25.28
CA THR A 54 4.61 3.05 26.74
C THR A 54 5.65 4.09 27.13
N VAL A 55 5.27 5.02 28.01
CA VAL A 55 6.17 5.98 28.65
C VAL A 55 6.29 5.69 30.14
N VAL A 56 7.51 5.74 30.66
CA VAL A 56 7.83 5.47 32.07
C VAL A 56 8.61 6.64 32.68
N ALA A 57 8.15 7.12 33.83
CA ALA A 57 8.87 8.06 34.69
C ALA A 57 9.32 7.33 35.96
N SER A 58 10.62 7.33 36.26
CA SER A 58 11.15 6.79 37.52
C SER A 58 11.52 7.95 38.45
N LEU A 59 10.67 8.23 39.43
CA LEU A 59 10.83 9.36 40.34
C LEU A 59 11.95 9.13 41.37
N PRO A 60 12.57 10.18 41.93
CA PRO A 60 13.67 10.05 42.89
C PRO A 60 13.34 9.30 44.19
N ASP A 61 12.06 9.23 44.55
CA ASP A 61 11.55 8.49 45.71
C ASP A 61 11.41 6.96 45.44
N GLY A 62 11.72 6.52 44.21
CA GLY A 62 11.57 5.15 43.75
C GLY A 62 10.18 4.82 43.19
N THR A 63 9.26 5.79 43.15
CA THR A 63 7.95 5.62 42.52
C THR A 63 8.10 5.54 41.00
N VAL A 64 7.39 4.60 40.37
CA VAL A 64 7.36 4.46 38.91
C VAL A 64 5.98 4.81 38.40
N LEU A 65 5.91 5.83 37.54
CA LEU A 65 4.71 6.18 36.79
C LEU A 65 4.80 5.55 35.41
N ARG A 66 3.72 4.95 34.95
CA ARG A 66 3.64 4.36 33.61
C ARG A 66 2.34 4.80 32.96
N SER A 67 2.42 5.23 31.70
CA SER A 67 1.27 5.44 30.83
C SER A 67 1.49 4.69 29.52
N SER A 68 0.42 4.22 28.91
CA SER A 68 0.48 3.49 27.65
C SER A 68 -0.69 3.81 26.74
N VAL A 69 -0.42 3.95 25.44
CA VAL A 69 -1.42 4.08 24.39
C VAL A 69 -1.34 2.83 23.51
N GLY A 70 -2.36 1.99 23.58
CA GLY A 70 -2.46 0.79 22.75
C GLY A 70 -3.15 1.07 21.42
N GLY A 71 -2.91 0.20 20.43
CA GLY A 71 -3.56 0.29 19.12
C GLY A 71 -3.01 1.41 18.24
N VAL A 72 -1.78 1.86 18.49
CA VAL A 72 -1.10 2.84 17.64
C VAL A 72 -0.70 2.13 16.36
N LYS A 73 -1.32 2.51 15.25
CA LYS A 73 -1.05 1.94 13.93
C LYS A 73 0.01 2.77 13.21
N VAL A 74 1.10 2.12 12.82
CA VAL A 74 2.18 2.70 12.03
C VAL A 74 2.20 2.00 10.68
N GLN A 75 2.03 2.77 9.61
CA GLN A 75 2.01 2.28 8.23
C GLN A 75 2.21 3.46 7.27
N HIS A 76 2.56 3.15 6.03
CA HIS A 76 2.70 4.16 4.97
C HIS A 76 1.34 4.84 4.66
N PRO A 77 1.31 6.14 4.30
CA PRO A 77 0.06 6.84 4.02
C PRO A 77 -0.77 6.25 2.87
N ASN A 78 -0.12 5.57 1.91
CA ASN A 78 -0.76 4.94 0.76
C ASN A 78 -1.08 3.45 0.99
N THR A 79 -0.73 2.87 2.14
CA THR A 79 -1.07 1.50 2.50
C THR A 79 -2.58 1.25 2.41
N GLY A 80 -2.97 0.09 1.87
CA GLY A 80 -4.37 -0.33 1.84
C GLY A 80 -4.74 -1.18 0.63
N THR A 81 -6.01 -1.58 0.60
CA THR A 81 -6.62 -2.27 -0.56
C THR A 81 -7.36 -1.26 -1.43
N TYR A 82 -7.10 -1.34 -2.72
CA TYR A 82 -7.67 -0.53 -3.78
C TYR A 82 -8.53 -1.42 -4.66
N VAL A 83 -9.75 -0.99 -4.97
CA VAL A 83 -10.70 -1.73 -5.79
C VAL A 83 -11.28 -0.80 -6.84
N GLY A 84 -11.45 -1.32 -8.05
CA GLY A 84 -12.07 -0.57 -9.13
C GLY A 84 -12.07 -1.35 -10.43
N ASN A 85 -11.96 -0.61 -11.53
CA ASN A 85 -12.12 -1.18 -12.86
C ASN A 85 -10.77 -1.37 -13.55
N LEU A 86 -10.69 -2.47 -14.28
CA LEU A 86 -9.74 -2.68 -15.36
C LEU A 86 -10.51 -2.59 -16.68
N ALA A 87 -10.01 -1.83 -17.63
CA ALA A 87 -10.48 -1.83 -19.01
C ALA A 87 -9.30 -2.16 -19.93
N VAL A 88 -9.47 -3.11 -20.84
CA VAL A 88 -8.44 -3.51 -21.80
C VAL A 88 -9.06 -3.69 -23.17
N ASP A 89 -8.45 -3.05 -24.16
CA ASP A 89 -8.73 -3.22 -25.57
C ASP A 89 -7.56 -3.96 -26.23
N LEU A 90 -7.90 -4.97 -27.02
CA LEU A 90 -7.00 -5.82 -27.78
C LEU A 90 -7.33 -5.62 -29.26
N ALA A 91 -6.37 -5.15 -30.05
CA ALA A 91 -6.53 -4.94 -31.48
C ALA A 91 -5.37 -5.59 -32.23
N GLY A 92 -5.63 -6.25 -33.36
CA GLY A 92 -4.57 -6.91 -34.11
C GLY A 92 -5.04 -7.58 -35.40
N GLU A 93 -4.16 -8.36 -36.01
CA GLU A 93 -4.46 -9.14 -37.21
C GLU A 93 -3.87 -10.55 -37.10
N PHE A 94 -4.68 -11.57 -37.39
CA PHE A 94 -4.24 -12.97 -37.44
C PHE A 94 -4.69 -13.60 -38.75
N ASN A 95 -3.75 -14.04 -39.58
CA ASN A 95 -4.00 -14.61 -40.90
C ASN A 95 -4.92 -13.72 -41.79
N GLU A 96 -4.64 -12.41 -41.86
CA GLU A 96 -5.43 -11.43 -42.62
C GLU A 96 -6.85 -11.19 -42.07
N PHE A 97 -7.17 -11.70 -40.88
CA PHE A 97 -8.42 -11.41 -40.17
C PHE A 97 -8.18 -10.42 -39.02
N PRO A 98 -8.92 -9.29 -38.98
CA PRO A 98 -8.80 -8.35 -37.88
C PRO A 98 -9.36 -8.98 -36.60
N ILE A 99 -8.59 -8.87 -35.52
CA ILE A 99 -8.98 -9.22 -34.16
C ILE A 99 -9.23 -7.91 -33.42
N ASN A 100 -10.44 -7.75 -32.89
CA ASN A 100 -10.75 -6.70 -31.94
C ASN A 100 -11.51 -7.33 -30.79
N ALA A 101 -11.04 -7.14 -29.57
CA ALA A 101 -11.74 -7.55 -28.37
C ALA A 101 -11.55 -6.51 -27.28
N ALA A 102 -12.56 -6.35 -26.45
CA ALA A 102 -12.53 -5.48 -25.30
C ALA A 102 -12.93 -6.28 -24.07
N CYS A 103 -12.37 -5.91 -22.93
CA CYS A 103 -12.55 -6.58 -21.67
C CYS A 103 -12.66 -5.55 -20.56
N ILE A 104 -13.71 -5.64 -19.74
CA ILE A 104 -13.88 -4.81 -18.56
C ILE A 104 -14.05 -5.74 -17.37
N GLY A 105 -13.17 -5.60 -16.38
CA GLY A 105 -13.11 -6.41 -15.18
C GLY A 105 -13.05 -5.57 -13.92
N SER A 106 -13.26 -6.22 -12.78
CA SER A 106 -12.90 -5.65 -11.48
C SER A 106 -11.46 -5.99 -11.15
N ALA A 107 -10.70 -5.04 -10.64
CA ALA A 107 -9.35 -5.25 -10.15
C ALA A 107 -9.29 -4.98 -8.65
N ILE A 108 -8.44 -5.75 -7.97
CA ILE A 108 -8.12 -5.58 -6.55
C ILE A 108 -6.61 -5.50 -6.43
N MET A 109 -6.11 -4.39 -5.89
CA MET A 109 -4.69 -4.15 -5.62
C MET A 109 -4.49 -3.90 -4.14
N THR A 110 -3.37 -4.34 -3.59
CA THR A 110 -2.98 -4.08 -2.21
C THR A 110 -1.61 -3.42 -2.20
N VAL A 111 -1.54 -2.21 -1.65
CA VAL A 111 -0.28 -1.53 -1.32
C VAL A 111 0.12 -1.98 0.07
N ASP A 112 1.34 -2.50 0.22
CA ASP A 112 1.82 -3.05 1.50
C ASP A 112 1.91 -1.98 2.61
N ALA A 113 2.25 -2.44 3.81
CA ALA A 113 2.28 -1.59 5.00
C ALA A 113 3.49 -0.64 5.06
N TYR A 114 4.54 -0.93 4.28
CA TYR A 114 5.72 -0.07 4.09
C TYR A 114 5.53 0.94 2.95
N GLY A 115 4.55 0.71 2.07
CA GLY A 115 4.31 1.50 0.87
C GLY A 115 5.32 1.23 -0.23
N GLU A 116 5.92 0.04 -0.29
CA GLU A 116 7.00 -0.30 -1.22
C GLU A 116 6.54 -1.12 -2.43
N THR A 117 5.49 -1.92 -2.25
CA THR A 117 4.92 -2.75 -3.31
C THR A 117 3.40 -2.58 -3.42
N ALA A 118 2.89 -2.72 -4.64
CA ALA A 118 1.47 -2.79 -4.95
C ALA A 118 1.21 -4.03 -5.80
N VAL A 119 0.54 -5.02 -5.23
CA VAL A 119 0.29 -6.32 -5.88
C VAL A 119 -1.20 -6.61 -5.97
N GLY A 120 -1.62 -7.32 -7.00
CA GLY A 120 -3.03 -7.67 -7.15
C GLY A 120 -3.37 -8.38 -8.43
N ASP A 121 -4.67 -8.53 -8.67
CA ASP A 121 -5.17 -9.21 -9.85
C ASP A 121 -6.50 -8.63 -10.35
N SER A 122 -6.80 -8.97 -11.61
CA SER A 122 -8.09 -8.72 -12.22
C SER A 122 -8.46 -9.86 -13.15
N LYS A 123 -9.76 -10.12 -13.26
CA LYS A 123 -10.32 -11.07 -14.21
C LYS A 123 -11.37 -10.42 -15.06
N CYS A 124 -11.34 -10.74 -16.34
CA CYS A 124 -12.38 -10.33 -17.28
C CYS A 124 -12.52 -11.38 -18.40
N VAL A 125 -13.62 -11.34 -19.15
CA VAL A 125 -13.87 -12.29 -20.24
C VAL A 125 -13.64 -11.62 -21.58
N VAL A 126 -12.74 -12.19 -22.39
CA VAL A 126 -12.44 -11.72 -23.74
C VAL A 126 -13.11 -12.64 -24.75
N SER A 127 -13.77 -12.06 -25.75
CA SER A 127 -14.32 -12.80 -26.89
C SER A 127 -13.39 -12.68 -28.11
N LEU A 128 -12.63 -13.72 -28.40
CA LEU A 128 -11.70 -13.78 -29.53
C LEU A 128 -12.15 -14.84 -30.55
N LEU A 129 -12.31 -14.44 -31.80
CA LEU A 129 -12.60 -15.35 -32.93
C LEU A 129 -13.83 -16.27 -32.69
N GLY A 130 -14.83 -15.78 -31.96
CA GLY A 130 -16.05 -16.54 -31.62
C GLY A 130 -15.93 -17.46 -30.41
N PHE A 131 -14.78 -17.48 -29.73
CA PHE A 131 -14.57 -18.17 -28.46
C PHE A 131 -14.49 -17.17 -27.31
N SER A 132 -15.01 -17.54 -26.15
CA SER A 132 -14.85 -16.77 -24.92
C SER A 132 -13.77 -17.40 -24.06
N THR A 133 -12.81 -16.61 -23.62
CA THR A 133 -11.74 -17.02 -22.69
C THR A 133 -11.70 -16.10 -21.48
N GLU A 134 -11.26 -16.62 -20.34
CA GLU A 134 -10.95 -15.79 -19.17
C GLU A 134 -9.56 -15.17 -19.39
N ALA A 135 -9.47 -13.87 -19.17
CA ALA A 135 -8.23 -13.10 -19.11
C ALA A 135 -7.94 -12.81 -17.64
N LEU A 136 -6.85 -13.38 -17.13
CA LEU A 136 -6.31 -13.08 -15.81
C LEU A 136 -5.16 -12.08 -15.98
N HIS A 137 -5.28 -10.93 -15.32
CA HIS A 137 -4.20 -9.96 -15.20
C HIS A 137 -3.64 -10.07 -13.79
N VAL A 138 -2.33 -10.31 -13.68
CA VAL A 138 -1.60 -10.27 -12.41
C VAL A 138 -0.69 -9.05 -12.44
N PHE A 139 -0.78 -8.22 -11.42
CA PHE A 139 -0.04 -6.97 -11.30
C PHE A 139 1.00 -7.09 -10.18
N ASP A 140 2.24 -6.72 -10.48
CA ASP A 140 3.33 -6.65 -9.51
C ASP A 140 4.10 -5.34 -9.73
N PHE A 141 3.81 -4.35 -8.90
CA PHE A 141 4.38 -3.01 -9.01
C PHE A 141 5.26 -2.66 -7.83
N ALA A 142 6.41 -2.05 -8.12
CA ALA A 142 7.16 -1.27 -7.15
C ALA A 142 6.48 0.10 -6.96
N VAL A 143 6.51 0.60 -5.74
CA VAL A 143 6.00 1.91 -5.34
C VAL A 143 7.18 2.81 -4.97
N GLU A 144 7.27 3.94 -5.65
CA GLU A 144 8.23 4.99 -5.32
C GLU A 144 7.48 6.32 -5.18
N ASP A 145 7.44 6.87 -3.97
CA ASP A 145 6.66 8.06 -3.63
C ASP A 145 5.16 7.95 -4.01
N SER A 146 4.79 8.56 -5.12
CA SER A 146 3.43 8.60 -5.70
C SER A 146 3.38 7.92 -7.07
N SER A 147 4.42 7.21 -7.46
CA SER A 147 4.53 6.45 -8.71
C SER A 147 4.40 4.97 -8.43
N VAL A 148 3.79 4.24 -9.37
CA VAL A 148 3.83 2.78 -9.41
C VAL A 148 4.36 2.33 -10.75
N ALA A 149 5.24 1.34 -10.75
CA ALA A 149 5.78 0.77 -11.98
C ALA A 149 6.11 -0.70 -11.81
N GLY A 150 5.85 -1.51 -12.82
CA GLY A 150 6.24 -2.92 -12.82
C GLY A 150 5.56 -3.72 -13.90
N ASP A 151 5.55 -5.03 -13.70
CA ASP A 151 5.11 -5.99 -14.71
C ASP A 151 3.61 -6.32 -14.55
N VAL A 152 2.96 -6.50 -15.69
CA VAL A 152 1.63 -7.08 -15.79
C VAL A 152 1.72 -8.36 -16.60
N ALA A 153 1.29 -9.47 -16.00
CA ALA A 153 1.13 -10.74 -16.67
C ALA A 153 -0.34 -10.93 -17.08
N LEU A 154 -0.60 -10.91 -18.39
CA LEU A 154 -1.88 -11.25 -19.00
C LEU A 154 -1.89 -12.73 -19.41
N ASP A 155 -2.60 -13.56 -18.66
CA ASP A 155 -2.84 -14.96 -18.97
C ASP A 155 -4.23 -15.14 -19.62
N LEU A 156 -4.22 -15.67 -20.85
CA LEU A 156 -5.42 -15.93 -21.64
C LEU A 156 -5.75 -17.43 -21.75
N SER A 157 -5.23 -18.25 -20.82
CA SER A 157 -5.32 -19.72 -20.75
C SER A 157 -4.53 -20.51 -21.80
N PHE A 158 -4.30 -19.95 -22.98
CA PHE A 158 -3.54 -20.60 -24.07
C PHE A 158 -2.22 -19.90 -24.42
N PHE A 159 -2.00 -18.72 -23.85
CA PHE A 159 -0.77 -17.94 -23.95
C PHE A 159 -0.72 -16.91 -22.82
N GLN A 160 0.50 -16.48 -22.47
CA GLN A 160 0.76 -15.40 -21.52
C GLN A 160 1.53 -14.30 -22.23
N LEU A 161 1.20 -13.05 -21.92
CA LEU A 161 1.93 -11.86 -22.33
C LEU A 161 2.34 -11.08 -21.10
N ASP A 162 3.59 -10.65 -21.08
CA ASP A 162 4.14 -9.80 -20.03
C ASP A 162 4.48 -8.45 -20.65
N PHE A 163 4.14 -7.37 -19.94
CA PHE A 163 4.44 -6.00 -20.34
C PHE A 163 4.59 -5.09 -19.12
N GLU A 164 5.42 -4.08 -19.26
CA GLU A 164 5.65 -3.06 -18.23
C GLU A 164 4.52 -2.02 -18.25
N VAL A 165 4.07 -1.64 -17.06
CA VAL A 165 3.05 -0.61 -16.84
C VAL A 165 3.56 0.39 -15.83
N GLU A 166 3.32 1.67 -16.12
CA GLU A 166 3.52 2.78 -15.20
C GLU A 166 2.17 3.37 -14.80
N GLY A 167 2.10 3.88 -13.58
CA GLY A 167 0.91 4.49 -13.01
C GLY A 167 1.25 5.44 -11.87
N SER A 168 0.21 5.86 -11.16
CA SER A 168 0.33 6.78 -10.04
C SER A 168 -0.57 6.38 -8.87
N LEU A 169 -0.09 6.73 -7.67
CA LEU A 169 -0.80 6.70 -6.42
C LEU A 169 -1.16 8.13 -6.01
N GLY A 170 -2.45 8.43 -6.03
CA GLY A 170 -3.04 9.58 -5.37
C GLY A 170 -3.61 9.17 -4.02
N GLY A 171 -3.79 10.10 -3.08
CA GLY A 171 -4.10 9.78 -1.67
C GLY A 171 -5.23 8.76 -1.42
N GLU A 172 -6.18 8.60 -2.34
CA GLU A 172 -7.18 7.52 -2.30
C GLU A 172 -7.33 6.75 -3.63
N THR A 173 -6.45 6.95 -4.60
CA THR A 173 -6.58 6.40 -5.96
C THR A 173 -5.31 5.71 -6.43
N LEU A 174 -5.44 4.60 -7.13
CA LEU A 174 -4.36 3.96 -7.88
C LEU A 174 -4.81 3.91 -9.34
N THR A 175 -4.06 4.57 -10.21
CA THR A 175 -4.39 4.64 -11.65
C THR A 175 -3.18 4.24 -12.49
N ALA A 176 -3.41 3.51 -13.58
CA ALA A 176 -2.39 3.22 -14.58
C ALA A 176 -3.00 3.20 -15.97
N GLU A 177 -2.23 3.62 -16.98
CA GLU A 177 -2.62 3.57 -18.39
C GLU A 177 -1.44 3.02 -19.19
N TRP A 178 -1.70 2.12 -20.12
CA TRP A 178 -0.67 1.53 -20.97
C TRP A 178 -1.15 1.32 -22.39
N ALA A 179 -0.17 1.30 -23.30
CA ALA A 179 -0.35 0.95 -24.69
C ALA A 179 0.90 0.18 -25.15
N THR A 180 0.73 -1.11 -25.40
CA THR A 180 1.82 -2.01 -25.78
C THR A 180 1.57 -2.57 -27.17
N ASP A 181 2.58 -2.45 -28.06
CA ASP A 181 2.55 -3.07 -29.38
C ASP A 181 3.51 -4.27 -29.41
N TYR A 182 2.96 -5.43 -29.72
CA TYR A 182 3.74 -6.63 -30.00
C TYR A 182 3.96 -6.70 -31.51
N GLY A 183 5.01 -6.05 -32.01
CA GLY A 183 5.52 -6.22 -33.37
C GLY A 183 4.49 -5.97 -34.48
N GLY A 184 3.51 -5.09 -34.26
CA GLY A 184 2.43 -4.76 -35.18
C GLY A 184 1.36 -5.85 -35.38
N PHE A 185 1.46 -6.99 -34.70
CA PHE A 185 0.46 -8.07 -34.81
C PHE A 185 -0.66 -7.95 -33.78
N LEU A 186 -0.35 -7.36 -32.61
CA LEU A 186 -1.27 -7.17 -31.50
C LEU A 186 -0.90 -5.91 -30.74
N THR A 187 -1.88 -5.05 -30.53
CA THR A 187 -1.84 -3.89 -29.67
C THR A 187 -2.73 -4.16 -28.46
N ILE A 188 -2.23 -3.80 -27.28
CA ILE A 188 -2.93 -3.91 -26.01
C ILE A 188 -2.95 -2.52 -25.39
N ASP A 189 -4.13 -1.92 -25.37
CA ASP A 189 -4.38 -0.66 -24.69
C ASP A 189 -5.16 -0.97 -23.42
N GLY A 190 -4.79 -0.39 -22.29
CA GLY A 190 -5.52 -0.64 -21.06
C GLY A 190 -5.42 0.48 -20.05
N SER A 191 -6.38 0.46 -19.14
CA SER A 191 -6.43 1.38 -18.01
C SER A 191 -6.90 0.67 -16.74
N LEU A 192 -6.33 1.12 -15.63
CA LEU A 192 -6.63 0.71 -14.28
C LEU A 192 -7.07 1.96 -13.51
N ASP A 193 -8.25 1.93 -12.90
CA ASP A 193 -8.79 3.03 -12.10
C ASP A 193 -9.40 2.46 -10.81
N LEU A 194 -8.66 2.59 -9.71
CA LEU A 194 -8.97 2.00 -8.42
C LEU A 194 -9.09 3.06 -7.34
N VAL A 195 -9.99 2.81 -6.39
CA VAL A 195 -10.18 3.64 -5.19
C VAL A 195 -9.84 2.82 -3.96
N ARG A 196 -9.16 3.43 -3.00
CA ARG A 196 -8.84 2.80 -1.72
C ARG A 196 -10.11 2.55 -0.92
N VAL A 197 -10.37 1.29 -0.57
CA VAL A 197 -11.55 0.88 0.22
C VAL A 197 -11.21 0.57 1.67
N THR A 198 -9.94 0.30 1.98
CA THR A 198 -9.46 0.11 3.34
C THR A 198 -8.01 0.55 3.45
N THR A 199 -7.60 0.99 4.65
CA THR A 199 -6.20 1.25 5.01
C THR A 199 -5.61 0.09 5.80
N GLU A 200 -6.36 -1.00 6.01
CA GLU A 200 -5.88 -2.23 6.64
C GLU A 200 -5.25 -3.14 5.61
N VAL A 201 -4.05 -3.62 5.95
CA VAL A 201 -3.37 -4.68 5.23
C VAL A 201 -2.98 -5.70 6.29
N TYR A 202 -3.40 -6.94 6.09
CA TYR A 202 -3.01 -8.05 6.95
C TYR A 202 -1.72 -8.59 6.36
N GLU A 203 -0.60 -8.47 7.07
CA GLU A 203 0.57 -9.26 6.73
C GLU A 203 0.14 -10.73 6.81
N THR A 204 0.23 -11.43 5.68
CA THR A 204 0.09 -12.88 5.68
C THR A 204 1.45 -13.43 6.07
N GLU A 205 1.53 -13.97 7.29
CA GLU A 205 2.71 -14.71 7.80
C GLU A 205 3.15 -15.83 6.85
#